data_AF-A0A0G1XHL4-F1
#
_entry.id   AF-A0A0G1XHL4-F1
#
_cell.length_a   1.000
_cell.length_b   1.000
_cell.length_c   1.000
_cell.angle_alpha   90.00
_cell.angle_beta   90.00
_cell.angle_gamma   90.00
#
_symmetry.space_group_name_H-M   'P 1'
#
loop_
_entity.id
_entity.type
_entity.pdbx_description
1 polymer ?
#
loop_
_entity_poly.entity_id
_entity_poly.type
_entity_poly.pdbx_seq_one_letter_code
_entity_poly.pdbx_strand_id
1 'polypeptide(L)' 'MATTKQRINISVSKSTHDALMLLAKRDQEPLATKAGELVEFALELEEDRMLSEIAAKRDVKGVRWIKDNDRIWK' A
#
# COMPACT_ATOMS: atom_id res chain seq x y z
N MET A 1 -9.27 -19.24 -19.79
CA MET A 1 -10.10 -18.13 -19.27
C MET A 1 -9.25 -16.87 -19.34
N ALA A 2 -9.67 -15.84 -20.09
CA ALA A 2 -8.89 -14.61 -20.20
C ALA A 2 -8.89 -13.92 -18.83
N THR A 3 -7.70 -13.70 -18.26
CA THR A 3 -7.56 -13.05 -16.97
C THR A 3 -8.04 -11.59 -17.08
N THR A 4 -8.93 -11.15 -16.19
CA THR A 4 -9.36 -9.74 -16.06
C THR A 4 -8.29 -8.81 -15.49
N LYS A 5 -7.13 -9.37 -15.09
CA LYS A 5 -6.00 -8.61 -14.55
C LYS A 5 -5.41 -7.68 -15.61
N GLN A 6 -5.30 -6.41 -15.25
CA GLN A 6 -4.59 -5.41 -16.04
C GLN A 6 -3.09 -5.66 -15.97
N ARG A 7 -2.37 -5.46 -17.08
CA ARG A 7 -0.91 -5.63 -17.13
C ARG A 7 -0.21 -4.29 -16.96
N ILE A 8 0.78 -4.24 -16.08
CA ILE A 8 1.63 -3.07 -15.86
C ILE A 8 3.07 -3.50 -16.17
N ASN A 9 3.70 -2.83 -17.14
CA ASN A 9 5.11 -3.04 -17.43
C ASN A 9 5.92 -1.98 -16.69
N ILE A 10 6.88 -2.42 -15.88
CA ILE A 10 7.73 -1.53 -15.09
C ILE A 10 9.20 -1.72 -15.48
N SER A 11 9.94 -0.62 -15.56
CA SER A 11 11.39 -0.63 -15.72
C SER A 11 12.03 -0.33 -14.37
N VAL A 12 12.95 -1.18 -13.92
CA VAL A 12 13.62 -1.05 -12.63
C VAL A 12 15.13 -1.22 -12.80
N SER A 13 15.90 -0.73 -11.81
CA SER A 13 17.34 -0.96 -11.79
C SER A 13 17.67 -2.46 -11.64
N LYS A 14 18.86 -2.87 -12.09
CA LYS A 14 19.35 -4.25 -11.90
C LYS A 14 19.33 -4.67 -10.43
N SER A 15 19.81 -3.80 -9.53
CA SER A 15 19.80 -4.05 -8.08
C SER A 15 18.39 -4.27 -7.52
N THR A 16 17.40 -3.52 -8.00
CA THR A 16 16.00 -3.69 -7.57
C THR A 16 15.46 -5.03 -8.05
N HIS A 17 15.71 -5.40 -9.31
CA HIS A 17 15.29 -6.68 -9.86
C HIS A 17 15.92 -7.85 -9.08
N ASP A 18 17.22 -7.78 -8.80
CA ASP A 18 17.93 -8.83 -8.06
C ASP A 18 17.39 -8.98 -6.62
N ALA A 19 17.08 -7.87 -5.95
CA ALA A 19 16.43 -7.88 -4.64
C ALA A 19 15.03 -8.51 -4.70
N LEU A 20 14.22 -8.18 -5.70
CA LEU A 20 12.90 -8.78 -5.91
C LEU A 20 12.99 -10.29 -6.12
N MET A 21 13.97 -10.77 -6.90
CA MET A 21 14.18 -12.21 -7.08
C MET A 21 14.55 -12.91 -5.78
N LEU A 22 15.42 -12.30 -4.95
CA LEU A 22 15.80 -12.86 -3.66
C LEU A 22 14.59 -12.94 -2.71
N LEU A 23 13.75 -11.90 -2.68
CA LEU A 23 12.52 -11.89 -1.88
C LEU A 23 11.52 -12.94 -2.36
N ALA A 24 11.28 -13.03 -3.66
CA ALA A 24 10.37 -14.02 -4.23
C ALA A 24 10.85 -15.45 -3.94
N LYS A 25 12.17 -15.70 -4.02
CA LYS A 25 12.77 -16.99 -3.66
C LYS A 25 12.61 -17.30 -2.17
N ARG A 26 12.86 -16.32 -1.29
CA ARG A 26 12.69 -16.46 0.17
C ARG A 26 11.27 -16.88 0.52
N ASP A 27 10.30 -16.26 -0.15
CA ASP A 27 8.87 -16.44 0.13
C ASP A 27 8.24 -17.59 -0.69
N GLN A 28 9.03 -18.26 -1.53
CA GLN A 28 8.60 -19.36 -2.41
C GLN A 28 7.47 -18.99 -3.38
N GLU A 29 7.50 -17.77 -3.91
CA GLU A 29 6.48 -17.23 -4.80
C GLU A 29 7.04 -16.81 -6.16
N PRO A 30 6.19 -16.72 -7.21
CA PRO A 30 6.59 -16.11 -8.47
C PRO A 30 7.01 -14.64 -8.30
N LEU A 31 8.02 -14.22 -9.05
CA LEU A 31 8.50 -12.83 -9.06
C LEU A 31 7.37 -11.80 -9.28
N ALA A 32 6.44 -12.11 -10.20
CA ALA A 32 5.30 -11.26 -10.50
C ALA A 32 4.33 -11.12 -9.32
N THR A 33 4.12 -12.20 -8.55
CA THR A 33 3.28 -12.18 -7.35
C THR A 33 3.93 -11.30 -6.28
N LYS A 34 5.22 -11.54 -5.98
CA LYS A 34 5.95 -10.74 -4.98
C LYS A 34 6.01 -9.26 -5.36
N ALA A 35 6.23 -8.96 -6.64
CA ALA A 35 6.22 -7.59 -7.12
C ALA A 35 4.84 -6.93 -6.96
N GLY A 36 3.76 -7.67 -7.24
CA GLY A 36 2.39 -7.19 -7.01
C GLY A 36 2.12 -6.86 -5.55
N GLU A 37 2.44 -7.79 -4.64
CA GLU A 37 2.28 -7.58 -3.19
C GLU A 37 3.06 -6.39 -2.67
N LEU A 38 4.31 -6.21 -3.11
CA LEU A 38 5.12 -5.07 -2.71
C LEU A 38 4.59 -3.73 -3.26
N VAL A 39 3.96 -3.76 -4.44
CA VAL A 39 3.26 -2.57 -4.97
C VAL A 39 2.01 -2.26 -4.17
N GLU A 40 1.21 -3.27 -3.82
CA GLU A 40 0.03 -3.11 -2.94
C GLU A 40 0.44 -2.54 -1.58
N PHE A 41 1.47 -3.11 -0.94
CA PHE A 41 2.03 -2.60 0.31
C PHE A 41 2.54 -1.16 0.18
N ALA A 42 3.20 -0.81 -0.92
CA ALA A 42 3.63 0.57 -1.15
C ALA A 42 2.44 1.54 -1.28
N LEU A 43 1.34 1.11 -1.91
CA LEU A 43 0.12 1.91 -2.01
C LEU A 43 -0.53 2.13 -0.65
N GLU A 44 -0.57 1.10 0.21
CA GLU A 44 -1.04 1.23 1.60
C GLU A 44 -0.21 2.28 2.38
N LEU A 45 1.12 2.25 2.23
CA LEU A 45 1.98 3.24 2.87
C LEU A 45 1.74 4.68 2.37
N GLU A 46 1.44 4.87 1.08
CA GLU A 46 1.08 6.19 0.56
C GLU A 46 -0.29 6.65 1.07
N GLU A 47 -1.26 5.74 1.18
CA GLU A 47 -2.55 6.03 1.78
C GLU A 47 -2.40 6.47 3.25
N ASP A 48 -1.63 5.73 4.04
CA ASP A 48 -1.36 6.04 5.45
C ASP A 48 -0.73 7.43 5.62
N ARG A 49 0.20 7.81 4.74
CA ARG A 49 0.80 9.15 4.73
C ARG A 49 -0.24 10.22 4.49
N MET A 50 -1.09 10.04 3.48
CA MET A 50 -2.14 11.00 3.13
C MET A 50 -3.18 11.13 4.26
N LEU A 51 -3.62 10.01 4.83
CA LEU A 51 -4.56 10.01 5.95
C LEU A 51 -3.96 10.66 7.19
N SER A 52 -2.68 10.41 7.47
CA SER A 52 -1.94 11.05 8.56
C SER A 52 -1.84 12.57 8.38
N GLU A 53 -1.56 13.06 7.17
CA GLU A 53 -1.55 14.50 6.89
C GLU A 53 -2.92 15.14 7.12
N ILE A 54 -3.99 14.47 6.70
CA ILE A 54 -5.37 14.93 6.93
C ILE A 54 -5.67 14.97 8.43
N ALA A 55 -5.28 13.93 9.17
CA ALA A 55 -5.46 13.88 10.61
C ALA A 55 -4.69 15.01 11.31
N ALA A 56 -3.43 15.25 10.94
CA ALA A 56 -2.61 16.32 11.48
C ALA A 56 -3.22 17.71 11.23
N LYS A 57 -3.83 17.94 10.06
CA LYS A 57 -4.55 19.19 9.74
C LYS A 57 -5.82 19.37 10.58
N ARG A 58 -6.44 18.28 11.02
CA ARG A 58 -7.66 18.28 11.85
C ARG A 58 -7.35 18.40 13.35
N ASP A 59 -6.18 17.95 13.77
CA ASP A 59 -5.72 18.00 15.16
C ASP A 59 -5.23 19.40 15.55
N VAL A 60 -6.17 20.33 15.67
CA VAL A 60 -5.92 21.71 16.07
C VAL A 60 -6.49 21.99 17.46
N LYS A 61 -5.85 22.89 18.21
CA LYS A 61 -6.29 23.27 19.56
C LYS A 61 -7.73 23.80 19.52
N GLY A 62 -8.59 23.25 20.39
CA GLY A 62 -10.00 23.65 20.47
C GLY A 62 -10.91 22.96 19.45
N VAL A 63 -10.42 21.94 18.73
CA VAL A 63 -11.26 21.09 17.87
C VAL A 63 -12.37 20.42 18.68
N ARG A 64 -13.57 20.36 18.09
CA ARG A 64 -14.71 19.65 18.68
C ARG A 64 -14.54 18.14 18.46
N TRP A 65 -14.28 17.42 19.55
CA TRP A 65 -14.29 15.96 19.54
C TRP A 65 -15.71 15.42 19.50
N ILE A 66 -15.92 14.39 18.69
CA ILE A 66 -17.16 13.62 18.67
C ILE A 66 -16.92 12.38 19.54
N LYS A 67 -17.87 12.04 20.42
CA LYS A 67 -17.79 10.80 21.20
C LYS A 67 -17.98 9.62 20.27
N ASP A 68 -17.10 8.63 20.42
CA ASP A 68 -17.16 7.39 19.67
C ASP A 68 -18.52 6.68 19.85
N ASN A 69 -19.11 6.19 18.76
CA ASN A 69 -20.40 5.52 18.72
C ASN A 69 -20.54 4.75 17.39
N ASP A 70 -21.10 3.54 17.44
CA ASP A 70 -21.41 2.70 16.26
C ASP A 70 -22.20 3.42 15.16
N ARG A 71 -22.99 4.45 15.50
CA ARG A 71 -23.70 5.27 14.51
C ARG A 71 -22.78 6.11 13.61
N ILE A 72 -21.53 6.33 14.01
CA ILE A 72 -20.53 7.12 13.28
C ILE A 72 -19.76 6.24 12.28
N TRP A 73 -19.68 4.93 12.54
CA TRP A 73 -18.90 3.95 11.76
C TRP A 73 -19.74 3.09 10.80
N LYS A 74 -21.07 3.29 10.77
CA LYS A 74 -21.97 2.68 9.79
C LYS A 74 -22.00 3.50 8.51
#